data_AF-A0AA96KKB8-F1
#
_entry.id   AF-A0AA96KKB8-F1
#
_cell.length_a   1.000
_cell.length_b   1.000
_cell.length_c   1.000
_cell.angle_alpha   90.00
_cell.angle_beta   90.00
_cell.angle_gamma   90.00
#
_symmetry.space_group_name_H-M   'P 1'
#
loop_
_entity.id
_entity.type
_entity.pdbx_description
1 polymer ?
#
loop_
_entity_poly.entity_id
_entity_poly.type
_entity_poly.pdbx_seq_one_letter_code
_entity_poly.pdbx_strand_id
1 'polypeptide(L)'
;MITPISPITSELTANTIQQYSNREPSESISNVFLNALTHLDTDVSAANTAISDYIVKKPISTHELMIAMEEAKLSLNIAVQVRNKVLEAYETITRIRL
;
A
#
# COMPACT_ATOMS: atom_id res chain seq x y z
N MET A 1 35.65 19.25 47.97
CA MET A 1 34.48 18.40 48.25
C MET A 1 33.83 18.09 46.92
N ILE A 2 33.60 16.81 46.62
CA ILE A 2 32.96 16.34 45.39
C ILE A 2 31.43 16.42 45.57
N THR A 3 30.76 17.15 44.69
CA THR A 3 29.29 17.27 44.66
C THR A 3 28.67 15.99 44.11
N PRO A 4 27.59 15.47 44.73
CA PRO A 4 26.93 14.25 44.25
C PRO A 4 26.20 14.51 42.91
N ILE A 5 26.19 13.50 42.05
CA ILE A 5 25.42 13.47 40.81
C ILE A 5 23.92 13.38 41.11
N SER A 6 23.16 14.30 40.53
CA SER A 6 21.69 14.36 40.67
C SER A 6 21.00 13.13 40.05
N PRO A 7 19.88 12.66 40.62
CA PRO A 7 19.12 11.54 40.08
C PRO A 7 18.48 11.91 38.73
N ILE A 8 18.40 10.93 37.83
CA ILE A 8 17.70 11.05 36.54
C ILE A 8 16.22 11.29 36.84
N THR A 9 15.75 12.53 36.66
CA THR A 9 14.34 12.87 36.75
C THR A 9 13.62 12.38 35.50
N SER A 10 12.43 11.80 35.69
CA SER A 10 11.58 11.20 34.64
C SER A 10 11.09 12.17 33.54
N GLU A 11 11.58 13.40 33.52
CA GLU A 11 11.24 14.42 32.52
C GLU A 11 12.01 14.21 31.20
N LEU A 12 13.13 13.49 31.21
CA LEU A 12 13.88 13.17 29.99
C LEU A 12 13.19 12.09 29.13
N THR A 13 12.31 11.28 29.75
CA THR A 13 11.51 10.25 29.08
C THR A 13 10.18 10.76 28.50
N ALA A 14 9.71 11.94 28.91
CA ALA A 14 8.45 12.50 28.42
C ALA A 14 8.59 13.14 27.02
N ASN A 15 9.73 13.77 26.74
CA ASN A 15 9.99 14.43 25.45
C ASN A 15 10.26 13.45 24.30
N THR A 16 10.76 12.24 24.58
CA THR A 16 10.94 11.20 23.55
C THR A 16 9.61 10.57 23.11
N ILE A 17 8.56 10.64 23.93
CA ILE A 17 7.21 10.16 23.57
C ILE A 17 6.42 11.22 22.79
N GLN A 18 6.67 12.52 23.00
CA GLN A 18 5.99 13.60 22.28
C GLN A 18 6.45 13.74 20.81
N GLN A 19 7.67 13.30 20.47
CA GLN A 19 8.17 13.39 19.09
C GLN A 19 7.46 12.42 18.11
N TYR A 20 6.76 11.41 18.62
CA TYR A 20 5.94 10.50 17.78
C TYR A 20 4.54 11.03 17.47
N SER A 21 4.06 12.06 18.16
CA SER A 21 2.68 12.56 18.02
C SER A 21 2.49 13.60 16.90
N ASN A 22 3.57 14.06 16.26
CA ASN A 22 3.52 15.15 15.29
C ASN A 22 4.04 14.75 13.89
N ARG A 23 3.79 13.50 13.48
CA ARG A 23 3.91 13.13 12.06
C ARG A 23 2.66 13.64 11.34
N GLU A 24 2.87 14.43 10.28
CA GLU A 24 1.88 14.72 9.23
C GLU A 24 1.04 13.47 8.93
N PRO A 25 -0.26 13.60 8.58
CA PRO A 25 -1.13 12.45 8.34
C PRO A 25 -0.45 11.53 7.32
N SER A 26 0.15 10.44 7.78
CA SER A 26 0.69 9.44 6.89
C SER A 26 -0.47 8.96 6.05
N GLU A 27 -0.33 9.02 4.72
CA GLU A 27 -1.36 8.63 3.78
C GLU A 27 -2.07 7.37 4.27
N SER A 28 -3.40 7.45 4.44
CA SER A 28 -4.16 6.33 4.99
C SER A 28 -3.93 5.10 4.13
N ILE A 29 -3.64 3.96 4.76
CA ILE A 29 -3.49 2.68 4.05
C ILE A 29 -4.72 2.40 3.19
N SER A 30 -5.91 2.82 3.64
CA SER A 30 -7.14 2.74 2.85
C SER A 30 -7.06 3.53 1.55
N ASN A 31 -6.44 4.71 1.55
CA ASN A 31 -6.28 5.52 0.34
C ASN A 31 -5.30 4.85 -0.63
N VAL A 32 -4.16 4.36 -0.13
CA VAL A 32 -3.20 3.61 -0.96
C VAL A 32 -3.83 2.36 -1.56
N PHE A 33 -4.64 1.64 -0.79
CA PHE A 33 -5.39 0.48 -1.29
C PHE A 33 -6.42 0.84 -2.35
N LEU A 34 -7.21 1.89 -2.12
CA LEU A 34 -8.20 2.37 -3.10
C LEU A 34 -7.51 2.81 -4.39
N ASN A 35 -6.40 3.53 -4.29
CA ASN A 35 -5.59 3.93 -5.45
C ASN A 35 -5.04 2.72 -6.21
N ALA A 36 -4.55 1.70 -5.50
CA ALA A 36 -4.08 0.46 -6.11
C ALA A 36 -5.23 -0.31 -6.81
N LEU A 37 -6.45 -0.27 -6.25
CA LEU A 37 -7.62 -0.88 -6.87
C LEU A 37 -8.05 -0.14 -8.14
N THR A 38 -8.01 1.19 -8.15
CA THR A 38 -8.27 1.98 -9.36
C THR A 38 -7.22 1.76 -10.44
N HIS A 39 -5.96 1.55 -10.04
CA HIS A 39 -4.88 1.18 -10.94
C HIS A 39 -5.11 -0.21 -11.56
N LEU A 40 -5.50 -1.20 -10.75
CA LEU A 40 -5.84 -2.53 -11.25
C LEU A 40 -6.95 -2.48 -12.32
N ASP A 41 -8.01 -1.72 -12.08
CA ASP A 41 -9.11 -1.58 -13.04
C ASP A 41 -8.62 -0.97 -14.36
N THR A 42 -7.73 0.02 -14.27
CA THR A 42 -7.09 0.65 -15.43
C THR A 42 -6.23 -0.35 -16.20
N ASP A 43 -5.40 -1.15 -15.52
CA ASP A 43 -4.51 -2.13 -16.15
C ASP A 43 -5.30 -3.24 -16.85
N VAL A 44 -6.36 -3.74 -16.20
CA VAL A 44 -7.26 -4.75 -16.80
C VAL A 44 -8.01 -4.19 -18.00
N SER A 45 -8.48 -2.94 -17.90
CA SER A 45 -9.15 -2.25 -19.01
C SER A 45 -8.20 -2.01 -20.21
N ALA A 46 -6.95 -1.62 -19.93
CA ALA A 46 -5.91 -1.44 -20.94
C ALA A 46 -5.61 -2.76 -21.67
N ALA A 47 -5.44 -3.86 -20.93
CA ALA A 47 -5.24 -5.19 -21.52
C ALA A 47 -6.43 -5.61 -22.40
N ASN A 48 -7.67 -5.40 -21.94
CA ASN A 48 -8.87 -5.70 -22.73
C ASN A 48 -8.94 -4.87 -24.02
N THR A 49 -8.58 -3.58 -23.94
CA THR A 49 -8.53 -2.70 -25.10
C THR A 49 -7.47 -3.16 -26.09
N ALA A 50 -6.28 -3.51 -25.62
CA ALA A 50 -5.20 -4.03 -26.45
C ALA A 50 -5.60 -5.36 -27.14
N ILE A 51 -6.29 -6.25 -26.43
CA ILE A 51 -6.83 -7.49 -27.01
C ILE A 51 -7.83 -7.17 -28.12
N SER A 52 -8.81 -6.29 -27.84
CA SER A 52 -9.84 -5.90 -28.80
C SER A 52 -9.23 -5.30 -30.06
N ASP A 53 -8.30 -4.35 -29.90
CA ASP A 53 -7.68 -3.67 -31.02
C ASP A 53 -6.77 -4.60 -31.84
N TYR A 54 -6.13 -5.58 -31.21
CA TYR A 54 -5.36 -6.63 -31.90
C TYR A 54 -6.27 -7.52 -32.76
N ILE A 55 -7.44 -7.92 -32.23
CA ILE A 55 -8.44 -8.72 -32.96
C ILE A 55 -8.97 -7.95 -34.18
N VAL A 56 -9.14 -6.63 -34.07
CA VAL A 56 -9.61 -5.75 -35.15
C VAL A 56 -8.50 -5.46 -36.19
N LYS A 57 -7.32 -6.09 -36.08
CA LYS A 57 -6.15 -5.88 -36.95
C LYS A 57 -5.66 -4.43 -36.97
N LYS A 58 -5.88 -3.67 -35.89
CA LYS A 58 -5.22 -2.37 -35.72
C LYS A 58 -3.69 -2.57 -35.60
N PRO A 59 -2.87 -1.54 -35.89
CA PRO A 59 -1.41 -1.65 -35.89
C PRO A 59 -0.82 -1.67 -34.46
N ILE A 60 -1.33 -2.54 -33.59
CA ILE A 60 -0.69 -2.80 -32.30
C ILE A 60 0.28 -3.96 -32.48
N SER A 61 1.49 -3.80 -31.94
CA SER A 61 2.46 -4.88 -31.94
C SER A 61 2.05 -5.97 -30.94
N THR A 62 2.32 -7.24 -31.28
CA THR A 62 2.09 -8.39 -30.38
C THR A 62 2.84 -8.24 -29.05
N HIS A 63 3.98 -7.54 -29.05
CA HIS A 63 4.75 -7.26 -27.85
C HIS A 63 4.01 -6.33 -26.88
N GLU A 64 3.35 -5.29 -27.39
CA GLU A 64 2.59 -4.33 -26.59
C GLU A 64 1.35 -4.98 -25.96
N LEU A 65 0.69 -5.88 -26.71
CA LEU A 65 -0.35 -6.74 -26.15
C LEU A 65 0.19 -7.61 -25.00
N MET A 66 1.34 -8.26 -25.21
CA MET A 66 1.92 -9.14 -24.20
C MET A 66 2.34 -8.37 -22.94
N ILE A 67 2.85 -7.14 -23.08
CA ILE A 67 3.18 -6.25 -21.96
C ILE A 67 1.91 -5.91 -21.17
N ALA A 68 0.87 -5.40 -21.84
CA ALA A 68 -0.37 -5.03 -21.17
C ALA A 68 -1.03 -6.21 -20.43
N MET A 69 -0.98 -7.41 -21.03
CA MET A 69 -1.49 -8.63 -20.39
C MET A 69 -0.67 -9.05 -19.17
N GLU A 70 0.66 -8.94 -19.22
CA GLU A 70 1.51 -9.32 -18.08
C GLU A 70 1.42 -8.28 -16.95
N GLU A 71 1.29 -7.00 -17.27
CA GLU A 71 1.00 -5.94 -16.30
C GLU A 71 -0.31 -6.19 -15.56
N ALA A 72 -1.41 -6.42 -16.29
CA ALA A 72 -2.71 -6.73 -15.68
C ALA A 72 -2.65 -7.98 -14.79
N LYS A 73 -1.93 -9.02 -15.22
CA LYS A 73 -1.73 -10.24 -14.44
C LYS A 73 -0.91 -9.99 -13.16
N LEU A 74 0.16 -9.21 -13.24
CA LEU A 74 0.98 -8.85 -12.09
C LEU A 74 0.17 -8.03 -11.08
N SER A 75 -0.53 -6.99 -11.55
CA SER A 75 -1.39 -6.13 -10.74
C SER A 75 -2.47 -6.94 -10.02
N LEU A 76 -3.10 -7.90 -10.71
CA LEU A 76 -4.09 -8.78 -10.09
C LEU A 76 -3.48 -9.66 -8.98
N ASN A 77 -2.29 -10.22 -9.21
CA ASN A 77 -1.59 -11.02 -8.19
C ASN A 77 -1.25 -10.18 -6.95
N ILE A 78 -0.85 -8.92 -7.14
CA ILE A 78 -0.60 -7.99 -6.03
C ILE A 78 -1.90 -7.69 -5.31
N ALA A 79 -2.99 -7.41 -6.03
CA ALA A 79 -4.28 -7.09 -5.43
C ALA A 79 -4.83 -8.23 -4.56
N VAL A 80 -4.69 -9.49 -4.98
CA VAL A 80 -5.06 -10.65 -4.17
C VAL A 80 -4.26 -10.71 -2.87
N GLN A 81 -2.94 -10.44 -2.94
CA GLN A 81 -2.12 -10.39 -1.74
C GLN A 81 -2.54 -9.27 -0.80
N VAL A 82 -2.78 -8.07 -1.30
CA VAL A 82 -3.21 -6.94 -0.49
C VAL A 82 -4.58 -7.20 0.13
N ARG A 83 -5.54 -7.74 -0.62
CA ARG A 83 -6.85 -8.16 -0.10
C ARG A 83 -6.71 -9.08 1.11
N ASN A 84 -5.82 -10.07 1.03
CA ASN A 84 -5.59 -11.00 2.13
C ASN A 84 -4.99 -10.28 3.36
N LYS A 85 -4.03 -9.37 3.16
CA LYS A 85 -3.42 -8.61 4.28
C LYS A 85 -4.41 -7.63 4.93
N VAL A 86 -5.30 -7.01 4.15
CA VAL A 86 -6.35 -6.14 4.69
C VAL A 86 -7.33 -6.94 5.54
N LEU A 87 -7.72 -8.13 5.10
CA LEU A 87 -8.56 -9.04 5.88
C LEU A 87 -7.87 -9.45 7.19
N GLU A 88 -6.60 -9.86 7.12
CA GLU A 88 -5.80 -10.23 8.29
C GLU A 88 -5.64 -9.07 9.28
N ALA A 89 -5.41 -7.84 8.78
CA ALA A 89 -5.32 -6.65 9.61
C ALA A 89 -6.64 -6.36 10.32
N TYR A 90 -7.77 -6.51 9.63
CA TYR A 90 -9.10 -6.38 10.22
C TYR A 90 -9.31 -7.41 11.33
N GLU A 91 -9.05 -8.69 11.06
CA GLU A 91 -9.14 -9.77 12.06
C GLU A 91 -8.24 -9.51 13.27
N THR A 92 -7.01 -9.05 13.06
CA THR A 92 -6.05 -8.73 14.12
C THR A 92 -6.56 -7.59 15.02
N ILE A 93 -7.06 -6.50 14.44
CA ILE A 93 -7.62 -5.37 15.20
C ILE A 93 -8.82 -5.82 16.03
N THR A 94 -9.72 -6.64 15.46
CA THR A 94 -10.86 -7.16 16.21
C THR A 94 -10.44 -8.06 17.38
N ARG A 95 -9.37 -8.86 17.22
CA ARG A 95 -8.83 -9.72 18.27
C ARG A 95 -8.17 -8.95 19.40
N ILE A 96 -7.48 -7.84 19.12
CA ILE A 96 -6.86 -6.99 20.16
C ILE A 96 -7.92 -6.27 21.01
N ARG A 97 -9.10 -5.99 20.42
CA ARG A 97 -10.18 -5.26 21.08
C ARG A 97 -11.15 -6.14 21.88
N LEU A 98 -11.06 -7.46 21.75
CA LEU A 98 -11.78 -8.45 22.57
C LEU A 98 -10.91 -8.89 23.75
#